data_AF-A0A357BNB4-F1
#
_entry.id   AF-A0A357BNB4-F1
#
_cell.length_a   1.000
_cell.length_b   1.000
_cell.length_c   1.000
_cell.angle_alpha   90.00
_cell.angle_beta   90.00
_cell.angle_gamma   90.00
#
_symmetry.space_group_name_H-M   'P 1'
#
loop_
_entity.id
_entity.type
_entity.pdbx_description
1 polymer ?
#
loop_
_entity_poly.entity_id
_entity_poly.type
_entity_poly.pdbx_seq_one_letter_code
_entity_poly.pdbx_strand_id
1 'polypeptide(L)' 'MDKTVAVFKKNKFQEIRVGIREFKGNDLIDIRTWTMTQGTEEMVPTAKGVSINVHLLDELKKSLAVVEETLKQNGMM' A
#
# COMPACT_ATOMS: atom_id res chain seq x y z
N MET A 1 12.38 3.09 -10.61
CA MET A 1 11.31 4.08 -10.88
C MET A 1 10.70 4.55 -9.57
N ASP A 2 10.32 5.83 -9.42
CA ASP A 2 9.58 6.33 -8.25
C ASP A 2 8.24 6.94 -8.70
N LYS A 3 7.16 6.17 -8.57
CA LYS A 3 5.81 6.59 -8.99
C LYS A 3 4.73 6.08 -8.05
N THR A 4 3.97 6.99 -7.47
CA THR A 4 2.70 6.66 -6.82
C THR A 4 1.65 6.33 -7.89
N VAL A 5 0.99 5.18 -7.76
CA VAL A 5 0.00 4.67 -8.71
C VAL A 5 -1.43 4.88 -8.18
N ALA A 6 -1.64 4.69 -6.88
CA ALA A 6 -2.94 4.89 -6.25
C ALA A 6 -2.80 5.47 -4.85
N VAL A 7 -3.81 6.23 -4.43
CA VAL A 7 -3.93 6.80 -3.09
C VAL A 7 -5.36 6.65 -2.61
N PHE A 8 -5.55 6.18 -1.37
CA PHE A 8 -6.87 6.13 -0.73
C PHE A 8 -6.81 6.46 0.75
N LYS A 9 -7.83 7.15 1.27
CA LYS A 9 -7.88 7.56 2.68
C LYS A 9 -8.10 6.35 3.58
N LYS A 10 -7.28 6.22 4.62
CA LYS A 10 -7.48 5.25 5.71
C LYS A 10 -8.32 5.86 6.84
N ASN A 11 -8.11 7.15 7.12
CA ASN A 11 -8.91 7.96 8.04
C ASN A 11 -8.63 9.46 7.78
N LYS A 12 -9.07 10.35 8.68
CA LYS A 12 -8.89 11.81 8.55
C LYS A 12 -7.41 12.24 8.43
N PHE A 13 -6.49 11.51 9.05
CA PHE A 13 -5.08 11.89 9.18
C PHE A 13 -4.12 10.99 8.39
N GLN A 14 -4.63 9.91 7.81
CA GLN A 14 -3.82 8.87 7.18
C GLN A 14 -4.39 8.46 5.83
N GLU A 15 -3.49 8.18 4.90
CA GLU A 15 -3.79 7.58 3.60
C GLU A 15 -2.86 6.41 3.34
N ILE A 16 -3.30 5.50 2.47
CA ILE A 16 -2.45 4.46 1.90
C ILE A 16 -2.04 4.92 0.52
N ARG A 17 -0.74 4.82 0.24
CA ARG A 17 -0.20 4.98 -1.12
C ARG A 17 0.28 3.63 -1.61
N VAL A 18 -0.10 3.30 -2.84
CA VAL A 18 0.43 2.16 -3.60
C VAL A 18 1.27 2.74 -4.73
N GLY A 19 2.52 2.32 -4.84
CA GLY A 19 3.45 2.86 -5.83
C GLY A 19 4.52 1.86 -6.23
N ILE A 20 5.31 2.28 -7.21
CA ILE A 20 6.53 1.59 -7.63
C ILE A 20 7.71 2.41 -7.11
N ARG A 21 8.69 1.73 -6.54
CA ARG A 21 9.95 2.29 -6.01
C ARG A 21 11.12 1.47 -6.55
N GLU A 22 12.31 2.05 -6.58
CA GLU A 22 13.55 1.31 -6.84
C GLU A 22 14.45 1.37 -5.62
N PHE A 23 15.05 0.22 -5.28
CA PHE A 23 16.04 0.12 -4.23
C PHE A 23 17.15 -0.86 -4.62
N LYS A 24 18.37 -0.33 -4.77
CA LYS A 24 19.58 -1.09 -5.11
C LYS A 24 19.42 -1.97 -6.35
N GLY A 25 18.84 -1.41 -7.41
CA GLY A 25 18.58 -2.07 -8.69
C GLY A 25 17.33 -2.95 -8.71
N ASN A 26 16.54 -3.00 -7.63
CA ASN A 26 15.31 -3.78 -7.59
C ASN A 26 14.09 -2.88 -7.64
N ASP A 27 13.20 -3.10 -8.61
CA ASP A 27 11.88 -2.48 -8.61
C ASP A 27 10.96 -3.19 -7.60
N LEU A 28 10.25 -2.37 -6.82
CA LEU A 28 9.41 -2.80 -5.71
C LEU A 28 8.02 -2.18 -5.84
N ILE A 29 6.99 -2.96 -5.53
CA ILE A 29 5.66 -2.49 -5.19
C ILE A 29 5.71 -2.03 -3.73
N ASP A 30 5.51 -0.74 -3.47
CA ASP A 30 5.42 -0.19 -2.11
C ASP A 30 3.96 0.11 -1.77
N ILE A 31 3.47 -0.49 -0.68
CA ILE A 31 2.15 -0.24 -0.11
C ILE A 31 2.39 0.29 1.31
N ARG A 32 2.17 1.58 1.53
CA ARG A 32 2.59 2.25 2.77
C ARG A 32 1.56 3.22 3.30
N THR A 33 1.45 3.27 4.62
CA THR A 33 0.69 4.30 5.31
C THR A 33 1.47 5.60 5.35
N TRP A 34 0.83 6.67 4.92
CA TRP A 34 1.30 8.05 5.04
C TRP A 34 0.45 8.79 6.05
N THR A 35 1.05 9.72 6.79
CA THR A 35 0.37 10.47 7.86
C THR A 35 0.64 11.96 7.73
N MET A 36 -0.34 12.78 8.11
CA MET A 36 -0.12 14.23 8.24
C MET A 36 0.83 14.51 9.40
N THR A 37 1.80 15.40 9.20
CA THR A 37 2.60 15.98 10.30
C THR A 37 1.80 17.08 11.01
N GLN A 38 2.00 17.22 12.33
CA GLN A 38 1.29 18.23 13.11
C GLN A 38 1.61 19.64 12.61
N GLY A 39 0.57 20.42 12.32
CA GLY A 39 0.71 21.81 11.87
C GLY A 39 0.99 21.99 10.37
N THR A 40 0.96 20.92 9.57
CA THR A 40 1.18 20.99 8.12
C THR A 40 0.17 20.14 7.35
N GLU A 41 -0.13 20.50 6.10
CA GLU A 41 -0.89 19.65 5.18
C GLU A 41 -0.01 18.60 4.48
N GLU A 42 1.30 18.58 4.77
CA GLU A 42 2.23 17.63 4.18
C GLU A 42 2.03 16.22 4.76
N MET A 43 2.06 15.23 3.87
CA MET A 43 1.98 13.82 4.21
C MET A 43 3.37 13.22 4.17
N VAL A 44 3.75 12.49 5.23
CA VAL A 44 5.03 11.77 5.31
C VAL A 44 4.82 10.26 5.38
N PRO A 45 5.72 9.44 4.80
CA PRO A 45 5.62 8.00 4.89
C PRO A 45 5.92 7.52 6.32
N THR A 46 5.22 6.49 6.76
CA THR A 46 5.50 5.85 8.05
C THR A 46 6.29 4.55 7.87
N ALA A 47 6.83 4.02 8.96
CA ALA A 47 7.39 2.67 8.96
C ALA A 47 6.33 1.58 8.67
N LYS A 48 5.03 1.88 8.79
CA LYS A 48 3.93 0.94 8.53
C LYS A 48 3.67 0.84 7.02
N GLY A 49 4.25 -0.19 6.43
CA GLY A 49 4.08 -0.52 5.01
C GLY A 49 4.89 -1.75 4.66
N VAL A 50 4.68 -2.23 3.44
CA VAL A 50 5.43 -3.35 2.88
C VAL A 50 5.94 -2.97 1.50
N SER A 51 7.17 -3.33 1.22
CA SER A 51 7.77 -3.24 -0.11
C SER A 51 7.98 -4.67 -0.62
N ILE A 52 7.45 -4.97 -1.79
CA ILE A 52 7.37 -6.31 -2.36
C ILE A 52 8.06 -6.28 -3.71
N ASN A 53 8.90 -7.27 -4.02
CA ASN A 53 9.51 -7.37 -5.34
C ASN A 53 8.43 -7.44 -6.42
N VAL A 54 8.56 -6.68 -7.51
CA VAL A 54 7.55 -6.64 -8.60
C VAL A 54 7.23 -8.00 -9.20
N HIS A 55 8.16 -8.96 -9.16
CA HIS A 55 7.93 -10.33 -9.64
C HIS A 55 6.93 -11.13 -8.79
N LEU A 56 6.59 -10.67 -7.58
CA LEU A 56 5.59 -11.30 -6.69
C LEU A 56 4.19 -10.68 -6.83
N LEU A 57 3.95 -9.85 -7.86
CA LEU A 57 2.67 -9.19 -8.08
C LEU A 57 1.52 -10.20 -8.23
N ASP A 58 1.74 -11.28 -8.97
CA ASP A 58 0.70 -12.29 -9.22
C ASP A 58 0.32 -13.04 -7.94
N GLU A 59 1.30 -13.42 -7.11
CA GLU A 59 1.06 -13.97 -5.78
C GLU A 59 0.28 -13.00 -4.89
N LEU A 60 0.66 -11.72 -4.85
CA LEU A 60 -0.09 -10.71 -4.09
C LEU A 60 -1.55 -10.63 -4.54
N LYS A 61 -1.80 -10.61 -5.85
CA LYS A 61 -3.17 -10.58 -6.40
C LYS A 61 -3.97 -11.83 -6.02
N LYS A 62 -3.38 -13.02 -6.14
CA LYS A 62 -4.02 -14.29 -5.72
C LYS A 62 -4.39 -14.24 -4.24
N SER A 63 -3.47 -13.80 -3.37
CA SER A 63 -3.73 -13.68 -1.94
C SER A 63 -4.87 -12.70 -1.63
N LEU A 64 -4.91 -11.55 -2.30
CA LEU A 64 -6.00 -10.57 -2.10
C LEU A 64 -7.37 -11.10 -2.55
N ALA A 65 -7.42 -11.92 -3.61
CA ALA A 65 -8.67 -12.58 -4.03
C ALA A 65 -9.18 -13.56 -2.96
N VAL A 66 -8.28 -14.33 -2.34
CA VAL A 66 -8.64 -15.23 -1.23
C VAL A 66 -9.11 -14.45 0.00
N VAL A 67 -8.49 -13.30 0.28
CA VAL A 67 -8.97 -12.38 1.34
C VAL A 67 -10.40 -11.93 1.05
N GLU A 68 -10.69 -11.51 -0.18
CA GLU A 68 -12.04 -11.08 -0.57
C GLU A 68 -13.10 -12.18 -0.36
N GLU A 69 -12.79 -13.40 -0.80
CA GLU A 69 -13.67 -14.56 -0.58
C GLU A 69 -13.89 -14.83 0.91
N THR A 70 -12.81 -14.81 1.69
CA THR A 70 -12.87 -15.05 3.15
C THR A 70 -13.75 -14.01 3.85
N LEU A 71 -13.65 -12.73 3.45
CA LEU A 71 -14.47 -11.66 4.03
C LEU A 71 -15.97 -11.87 3.73
N LYS A 72 -16.33 -12.28 2.51
CA LYS A 72 -17.72 -12.59 2.12
C LYS A 72 -18.27 -13.78 2.92
N GLN A 73 -17.49 -14.85 3.04
CA GLN A 73 -17.89 -16.05 3.80
C GLN A 73 -18.18 -15.75 5.28
N ASN A 74 -17.49 -14.77 5.85
CA ASN A 74 -17.65 -14.35 7.24
C ASN A 74 -18.67 -13.20 7.42
N GLY A 75 -19.38 -12.79 6.36
CA GLY A 75 -20.35 -11.68 6.43
C GLY A 75 -19.72 -10.32 6.77
N MET A 76 -18.42 -10.16 6.51
CA MET A 76 -17.68 -8.92 6.71
C MET A 76 -17.67 -8.02 5.47
N MET A 77 -18.25 -8.51 4.37
CA MET A 77 -18.51 -7.83 3.11
C MET A 77 -19.74 -8.41 2.43
#